data_AF-A0A1S8ABN6-F1
#
_entry.id   AF-A0A1S8ABN6-F1
#
_cell.length_a   1.000
_cell.length_b   1.000
_cell.length_c   1.000
_cell.angle_alpha   90.00
_cell.angle_beta   90.00
_cell.angle_gamma   90.00
#
_symmetry.space_group_name_H-M   'P 1'
#
loop_
_entity.id
_entity.type
_entity.pdbx_description
1 polymer ?
#
loop_
_entity_poly.entity_id
_entity_poly.type
_entity_poly.pdbx_seq_one_letter_code
_entity_poly.pdbx_strand_id
1 'polypeptide(L)'
;MQPLAILCAILLASLGAALPAESVPSGPPNILSPVQGKHVTPAVVEGLEPYIPGVSKRSVSESLESRKAELHNRAILIFDIWEDVNQGGRQECLVSNTQTCYNLENGWNDLVSSLLIPSGFGCIFYQNINCDPFDFQLIVTGAYYVSNVGDYGFNDIISSYLCYN
;
A
#
# COMPACT_ATOMS: atom_id res chain seq x y z
N MET A 1 47.46 34.72 -45.59
CA MET A 1 47.39 33.46 -46.37
C MET A 1 48.16 32.39 -45.61
N GLN A 2 47.57 31.19 -45.48
CA GLN A 2 48.00 29.95 -44.78
C GLN A 2 47.97 29.92 -43.23
N PRO A 3 47.77 28.74 -42.59
CA PRO A 3 46.83 27.67 -42.95
C PRO A 3 45.98 27.14 -41.77
N LEU A 4 44.93 26.42 -42.17
CA LEU A 4 44.02 25.54 -41.43
C LEU A 4 44.79 24.45 -40.64
N ALA A 5 44.45 24.23 -39.36
CA ALA A 5 44.81 23.03 -38.63
C ALA A 5 43.57 22.46 -37.91
N ILE A 6 43.11 21.34 -38.45
CA ILE A 6 42.06 20.45 -37.94
C ILE A 6 42.63 19.71 -36.73
N LEU A 7 41.91 19.69 -35.60
CA LEU A 7 42.16 18.71 -34.55
C LEU A 7 40.87 18.01 -34.17
N CYS A 8 41.00 16.69 -34.17
CA CYS A 8 39.97 15.68 -34.17
C CYS A 8 39.99 14.94 -32.82
N ALA A 9 38.84 14.39 -32.46
CA ALA A 9 38.63 13.31 -31.48
C ALA A 9 38.69 13.73 -29.99
N ILE A 10 37.95 13.11 -29.05
CA ILE A 10 37.47 11.73 -28.96
C ILE A 10 36.12 11.72 -28.21
N LEU A 11 35.09 11.12 -28.82
CA LEU A 11 33.83 10.76 -28.14
C LEU A 11 34.04 9.41 -27.43
N LEU A 12 34.15 9.42 -26.10
CA LEU A 12 34.12 8.21 -25.28
C LEU A 12 32.65 7.83 -25.04
N ALA A 13 32.13 6.92 -25.86
CA ALA A 13 30.87 6.24 -25.58
C ALA A 13 31.16 5.06 -24.63
N SER A 14 30.93 5.25 -23.33
CA SER A 14 30.92 4.14 -22.37
C SER A 14 29.63 3.34 -22.53
N LEU A 15 29.71 2.18 -23.19
CA LEU A 15 28.66 1.16 -23.12
C LEU A 15 28.74 0.51 -21.73
N GLY A 16 27.91 0.99 -20.79
CA GLY A 16 27.62 0.24 -19.58
C GLY A 16 26.77 -0.98 -19.95
N ALA A 17 27.34 -2.18 -19.85
CA ALA A 17 26.60 -3.42 -19.97
C ALA A 17 25.63 -3.50 -18.78
N ALA A 18 24.35 -3.21 -19.01
CA ALA A 18 23.30 -3.49 -18.05
C ALA A 18 23.20 -5.01 -17.90
N LEU A 19 23.59 -5.53 -16.74
CA LEU A 19 23.33 -6.92 -16.40
C LEU A 19 21.80 -7.14 -16.39
N PRO A 20 21.32 -8.28 -16.91
CA PRO A 20 19.90 -8.61 -16.85
C PRO A 20 19.49 -8.70 -15.38
N ALA A 21 18.53 -7.88 -14.96
CA ALA A 21 17.92 -7.98 -13.65
C ALA A 21 17.36 -9.38 -13.49
N GLU A 22 17.83 -10.10 -12.48
CA GLU A 22 17.35 -11.42 -12.13
C GLU A 22 15.88 -11.29 -11.73
N SER A 23 14.98 -11.90 -12.51
CA SER A 23 13.54 -11.85 -12.23
C SER A 23 13.29 -12.67 -10.97
N VAL A 24 13.15 -12.00 -9.82
CA VAL A 24 12.70 -12.64 -8.58
C VAL A 24 11.34 -13.29 -8.86
N PRO A 25 11.11 -14.57 -8.48
CA PRO A 25 9.84 -15.23 -8.69
C PRO A 25 8.72 -14.43 -8.03
N SER A 26 7.84 -13.83 -8.85
CA SER A 26 6.71 -13.04 -8.38
C SER A 26 5.60 -13.98 -7.91
N GLY A 27 5.67 -14.40 -6.64
CA GLY A 27 4.49 -14.91 -5.95
C GLY A 27 3.42 -13.81 -5.90
N PRO A 28 2.12 -14.16 -5.71
CA PRO A 28 1.09 -13.14 -5.54
C PRO A 28 1.47 -12.24 -4.36
N PRO A 29 1.54 -10.92 -4.54
CA PRO A 29 2.11 -10.02 -3.53
C PRO A 29 1.27 -9.93 -2.25
N ASN A 30 -0.01 -10.29 -2.35
CA ASN A 30 -0.94 -10.36 -1.25
C ASN A 30 -1.44 -11.79 -1.03
N ILE A 31 -1.27 -12.29 0.18
CA ILE A 31 -1.69 -13.64 0.58
C ILE A 31 -2.91 -13.51 1.48
N LEU A 32 -3.94 -14.30 1.20
CA LEU A 32 -5.15 -14.30 2.03
C LEU A 32 -4.76 -14.66 3.47
N SER A 33 -5.13 -13.80 4.42
CA SER A 33 -4.85 -14.12 5.82
C SER A 33 -5.62 -15.38 6.24
N PRO A 34 -5.00 -16.30 7.03
CA PRO A 34 -5.71 -17.42 7.62
C PRO A 34 -6.81 -16.99 8.60
N VAL A 35 -6.77 -15.73 9.08
CA VAL A 35 -7.78 -15.15 9.95
C VAL A 35 -8.61 -14.15 9.15
N GLN A 36 -9.90 -14.45 9.02
CA GLN A 36 -10.88 -13.53 8.46
C GLN A 36 -11.84 -13.13 9.57
N GLY A 37 -11.67 -11.92 10.09
CA GLY A 37 -12.53 -11.35 11.12
C GLY A 37 -13.64 -10.50 10.52
N LYS A 38 -14.63 -10.16 11.35
CA LYS A 38 -15.51 -9.02 11.03
C LYS A 38 -14.79 -7.76 11.49
N HIS A 39 -14.47 -6.86 10.55
CA HIS A 39 -13.84 -5.58 10.85
C HIS A 39 -14.90 -4.49 10.84
N VAL A 40 -14.77 -3.54 11.78
CA VAL A 40 -15.57 -2.31 11.74
C VAL A 40 -14.81 -1.34 10.85
N THR A 41 -15.34 -1.08 9.67
CA THR A 41 -14.73 -0.15 8.71
C THR A 41 -15.42 1.21 8.82
N PRO A 42 -14.67 2.33 8.77
CA PRO A 42 -15.27 3.65 8.73
C PRO A 42 -15.98 3.89 7.39
N ALA A 43 -16.77 4.96 7.29
CA ALA A 43 -17.34 5.37 6.02
C ALA A 43 -16.24 5.87 5.08
N VAL A 44 -16.30 5.52 3.80
CA VAL A 44 -15.41 6.11 2.78
C VAL A 44 -15.84 7.56 2.55
N VAL A 45 -14.94 8.48 2.86
CA VAL A 45 -15.09 9.90 2.55
C VAL A 45 -13.90 10.32 1.71
N GLU A 46 -14.16 10.84 0.51
CA GLU A 46 -13.11 11.20 -0.41
C GLU A 46 -12.33 12.43 0.05
N GLY A 47 -11.01 12.40 -0.12
CA GLY A 47 -10.12 13.53 0.17
C GLY A 47 -9.83 13.76 1.65
N LEU A 48 -10.22 12.85 2.55
CA LEU A 48 -9.75 12.90 3.92
C LEU A 48 -8.28 12.45 3.99
N GLU A 49 -7.49 13.19 4.77
CA GLU A 49 -6.11 12.82 5.07
C GLU A 49 -6.05 11.49 5.83
N PRO A 50 -5.02 10.67 5.61
CA PRO A 50 -4.77 9.47 6.40
C PRO A 50 -4.71 9.79 7.89
N TYR A 51 -5.19 8.87 8.71
CA TYR A 51 -5.18 9.06 10.15
C TYR A 51 -5.00 7.74 10.90
N ILE A 52 -4.45 7.86 12.11
CA ILE A 52 -4.39 6.78 13.08
C ILE A 52 -5.62 6.90 13.99
N PRO A 53 -6.47 5.86 14.10
CA PRO A 53 -7.56 5.89 15.05
C PRO A 53 -6.97 6.03 16.46
N GLY A 54 -7.37 7.07 17.18
CA GLY A 54 -6.83 7.36 18.52
C GLY A 54 -6.96 6.14 19.43
N VAL A 55 -5.91 5.86 20.20
CA VAL A 55 -5.80 4.77 21.19
C VAL A 55 -6.76 5.02 22.36
N SER A 56 -8.06 5.10 22.09
CA SER A 56 -9.09 5.25 23.10
C SER A 56 -9.44 3.86 23.61
N LYS A 57 -9.06 3.58 24.86
CA LYS A 57 -9.49 2.38 25.57
C LYS A 57 -11.02 2.33 25.58
N ARG A 58 -11.56 1.37 24.84
CA ARG A 58 -12.78 0.61 25.15
C ARG A 58 -14.01 1.44 25.53
N SER A 59 -14.90 1.63 24.56
CA SER A 59 -16.32 1.36 24.79
C SER A 59 -17.04 1.20 23.45
N VAL A 60 -16.84 0.05 22.79
CA VAL A 60 -17.85 -0.42 21.85
C VAL A 60 -18.95 -1.05 22.68
N SER A 61 -19.92 -0.23 23.10
CA SER A 61 -21.26 -0.76 23.34
C SER A 61 -21.81 -1.11 21.96
N GLU A 62 -21.66 -2.38 21.57
CA GLU A 62 -22.37 -2.92 20.41
C GLU A 62 -23.87 -2.77 20.66
N SER A 63 -24.48 -1.73 20.08
CA SER A 63 -25.94 -1.66 20.02
C SER A 63 -26.39 -2.76 19.06
N LEU A 64 -27.01 -3.79 19.64
CA LEU A 64 -27.47 -5.03 19.03
C LEU A 64 -28.60 -4.88 17.99
N GLU A 65 -28.77 -3.70 17.39
CA GLU A 65 -29.98 -3.28 16.64
C GLU A 65 -29.71 -2.97 15.16
N SER A 66 -28.72 -3.62 14.54
CA SER A 66 -28.64 -3.65 13.06
C SER A 66 -28.13 -5.00 12.54
N ARG A 67 -28.87 -6.07 12.87
CA ARG A 67 -28.75 -7.38 12.21
C ARG A 67 -29.57 -7.44 10.93
N LYS A 68 -29.47 -6.41 10.09
CA LYS A 68 -29.71 -6.64 8.66
C LYS A 68 -28.37 -7.11 8.14
N ALA A 69 -28.26 -8.39 7.77
CA ALA A 69 -27.11 -8.89 7.05
C ALA A 69 -27.05 -8.13 5.73
N GLU A 70 -26.43 -6.97 5.76
CA GLU A 70 -26.13 -6.20 4.58
C GLU A 70 -25.18 -7.08 3.78
N LEU A 71 -25.68 -7.59 2.66
CA LEU A 71 -24.86 -8.24 1.66
C LEU A 71 -23.85 -7.19 1.21
N HIS A 72 -22.69 -7.17 1.86
CA HIS A 72 -21.59 -6.31 1.45
C HIS A 72 -21.20 -6.79 0.06
N ASN A 73 -21.53 -5.98 -0.93
CA ASN A 73 -21.19 -6.26 -2.31
C ASN A 73 -19.67 -6.31 -2.37
N ARG A 74 -19.11 -7.52 -2.57
CA ARG A 74 -17.67 -7.71 -2.65
C ARG A 74 -17.19 -7.04 -3.92
N ALA A 75 -16.52 -5.91 -3.77
CA ALA A 75 -15.86 -5.24 -4.87
C ALA A 75 -14.42 -5.73 -4.95
N ILE A 76 -13.90 -5.83 -6.18
CA ILE A 76 -12.47 -6.03 -6.41
C ILE A 76 -11.84 -4.64 -6.52
N LEU A 77 -10.82 -4.42 -5.72
CA LEU A 77 -10.00 -3.23 -5.70
C LEU A 77 -8.62 -3.57 -6.26
N ILE A 78 -8.07 -2.63 -7.03
CA ILE A 78 -6.67 -2.65 -7.47
C ILE A 78 -6.03 -1.37 -6.93
N PHE A 79 -4.92 -1.49 -6.22
CA PHE A 79 -4.20 -0.35 -5.65
C PHE A 79 -2.69 -0.59 -5.67
N ASP A 80 -1.91 0.49 -5.64
CA ASP A 80 -0.46 0.42 -5.78
C ASP A 80 0.25 0.71 -4.45
N ILE A 81 1.35 -0.01 -4.20
CA ILE A 81 2.29 0.22 -3.10
C ILE A 81 3.71 0.35 -3.64
N TRP A 82 4.53 1.12 -2.92
CA TRP A 82 5.93 1.36 -3.23
C TRP A 82 6.83 1.18 -2.03
N GLU A 83 8.03 0.67 -2.29
CA GLU A 83 9.06 0.42 -1.29
C GLU A 83 9.61 1.72 -0.70
N ASP A 84 9.83 2.75 -1.53
CA ASP A 84 10.32 4.04 -1.07
C ASP A 84 9.21 5.10 -1.06
N VAL A 85 9.50 6.22 -0.41
CA VAL A 85 8.68 7.43 -0.46
C VAL A 85 8.57 7.97 -1.88
N ASN A 86 7.54 8.76 -2.15
CA ASN A 86 7.34 9.47 -3.41
C ASN A 86 7.25 8.56 -4.65
N GLN A 87 6.63 7.38 -4.54
CA GLN A 87 6.57 6.37 -5.62
C GLN A 87 7.94 5.87 -6.07
N GLY A 88 8.92 5.86 -5.18
CA GLY A 88 10.26 5.35 -5.44
C GLY A 88 10.39 3.84 -5.24
N GLY A 89 11.56 3.30 -5.59
CA GLY A 89 11.91 1.90 -5.32
C GLY A 89 11.10 0.88 -6.12
N ARG A 90 10.95 -0.32 -5.57
CA ARG A 90 10.08 -1.35 -6.13
C ARG A 90 8.62 -0.90 -6.06
N GLN A 91 7.83 -1.24 -7.07
CA GLN A 91 6.38 -1.03 -7.12
C GLN A 91 5.66 -2.36 -7.22
N GLU A 92 4.49 -2.47 -6.60
CA GLU A 92 3.58 -3.60 -6.79
C GLU A 92 2.12 -3.15 -6.85
N CYS A 93 1.37 -3.83 -7.71
CA CYS A 93 -0.05 -3.62 -7.92
C CYS A 93 -0.82 -4.74 -7.19
N LEU A 94 -1.52 -4.39 -6.12
CA LEU A 94 -2.26 -5.34 -5.28
C LEU A 94 -3.69 -5.48 -5.76
N VAL A 95 -4.16 -6.72 -5.92
CA VAL A 95 -5.54 -7.05 -6.30
C VAL A 95 -6.26 -7.68 -5.12
N SER A 96 -7.30 -7.02 -4.60
CA SER A 96 -7.90 -7.36 -3.31
C SER A 96 -9.41 -7.35 -3.37
N ASN A 97 -10.05 -8.29 -2.68
CA ASN A 97 -11.49 -8.21 -2.43
C ASN A 97 -11.75 -7.28 -1.24
N THR A 98 -12.80 -6.47 -1.30
CA THR A 98 -13.23 -5.69 -0.13
C THR A 98 -13.67 -6.62 1.01
N GLN A 99 -13.57 -6.12 2.25
CA GLN A 99 -13.90 -6.83 3.48
C GLN A 99 -13.13 -8.15 3.67
N THR A 100 -11.94 -8.24 3.08
CA THR A 100 -11.05 -9.40 3.16
C THR A 100 -9.68 -8.95 3.64
N CYS A 101 -9.15 -9.65 4.63
CA CYS A 101 -7.81 -9.39 5.16
C CYS A 101 -6.73 -10.10 4.32
N TYR A 102 -5.67 -9.38 4.00
CA TYR A 102 -4.50 -9.89 3.29
C TYR A 102 -3.21 -9.57 4.05
N ASN A 103 -2.30 -10.54 4.12
CA ASN A 103 -0.93 -10.33 4.59
C ASN A 103 -0.07 -9.87 3.41
N LEU A 104 0.81 -8.91 3.68
CA LEU A 104 1.89 -8.51 2.78
C LEU A 104 3.06 -9.48 2.99
N GLU A 105 3.16 -10.46 2.12
CA GLU A 105 4.26 -11.43 2.13
C GLU A 105 5.13 -11.25 0.88
N ASN A 106 5.90 -12.25 0.48
CA ASN A 106 6.77 -12.20 -0.72
C ASN A 106 7.72 -10.99 -0.73
N GLY A 107 8.20 -10.63 0.45
CA GLY A 107 9.16 -9.55 0.65
C GLY A 107 8.54 -8.16 0.67
N TRP A 108 7.23 -7.98 0.85
CA TRP A 108 6.60 -6.66 1.07
C TRP A 108 6.35 -6.33 2.55
N ASN A 109 6.48 -7.32 3.44
CA ASN A 109 6.37 -7.14 4.88
C ASN A 109 7.37 -6.08 5.36
N ASP A 110 6.87 -5.05 6.04
CA ASP A 110 7.70 -3.99 6.62
C ASP A 110 8.56 -3.23 5.59
N LEU A 111 8.10 -3.09 4.33
CA LEU A 111 8.81 -2.34 3.29
C LEU A 111 8.02 -1.19 2.66
N VAL A 112 6.73 -1.03 2.97
CA VAL A 112 5.92 -0.03 2.27
C VAL A 112 6.17 1.37 2.83
N SER A 113 6.58 2.30 1.96
CA SER A 113 6.82 3.71 2.30
C SER A 113 5.90 4.70 1.57
N SER A 114 5.25 4.30 0.46
CA SER A 114 4.18 5.10 -0.16
C SER A 114 3.12 4.23 -0.84
N LEU A 115 1.90 4.77 -1.03
CA LEU A 115 0.76 4.02 -1.57
C LEU A 115 -0.29 4.91 -2.24
N LEU A 116 -1.13 4.33 -3.08
CA LEU A 116 -2.20 5.00 -3.81
C LEU A 116 -3.49 4.18 -3.74
N ILE A 117 -4.53 4.73 -3.10
CA ILE A 117 -5.86 4.13 -3.06
C ILE A 117 -6.77 4.84 -4.07
N PRO A 118 -7.50 4.13 -4.94
CA PRO A 118 -8.44 4.74 -5.89
C PRO A 118 -9.70 5.29 -5.20
N SER A 119 -10.42 6.16 -5.93
CA SER A 119 -11.70 6.75 -5.52
C SER A 119 -12.75 5.71 -5.14
N GLY A 120 -13.60 6.03 -4.17
CA GLY A 120 -14.68 5.15 -3.72
C GLY A 120 -14.25 3.97 -2.84
N PHE A 121 -12.98 3.90 -2.43
CA PHE A 121 -12.48 2.87 -1.53
C PHE A 121 -11.72 3.47 -0.35
N GLY A 122 -11.58 2.69 0.71
CA GLY A 122 -10.64 2.95 1.80
C GLY A 122 -9.93 1.66 2.19
N CYS A 123 -8.76 1.79 2.80
CA CYS A 123 -8.01 0.67 3.33
C CYS A 123 -7.55 0.97 4.77
N ILE A 124 -7.51 -0.08 5.58
CA ILE A 124 -6.90 -0.10 6.90
C ILE A 124 -5.62 -0.91 6.76
N PHE A 125 -4.49 -0.28 7.06
CA PHE A 125 -3.17 -0.91 7.10
C PHE A 125 -2.81 -1.21 8.55
N TYR A 126 -2.21 -2.36 8.77
CA TYR A 126 -1.89 -2.88 10.10
C TYR A 126 -0.38 -3.13 10.18
N GLN A 127 0.18 -2.85 11.36
CA GLN A 127 1.60 -3.07 11.61
C GLN A 127 1.97 -4.56 11.55
N ASN A 128 1.09 -5.42 12.04
CA ASN A 128 1.27 -6.86 12.12
C ASN A 128 0.42 -7.58 11.08
N ILE A 129 0.66 -8.88 10.92
CA ILE A 129 -0.12 -9.76 10.07
C ILE A 129 -1.54 -9.98 10.62
N ASN A 130 -2.44 -10.47 9.77
CA ASN A 130 -3.80 -10.92 10.11
C ASN A 130 -4.80 -9.82 10.53
N CYS A 131 -4.51 -8.55 10.21
CA CYS A 131 -5.43 -7.43 10.40
C CYS A 131 -6.00 -7.30 11.82
N ASP A 132 -5.21 -7.56 12.87
CA ASP A 132 -5.72 -7.51 14.25
C ASP A 132 -6.32 -6.12 14.56
N PRO A 133 -7.63 -6.02 14.90
CA PRO A 133 -8.28 -4.75 15.17
C PRO A 133 -7.73 -4.01 16.40
N PHE A 134 -6.91 -4.67 17.22
CA PHE A 134 -6.22 -4.06 18.37
C PHE A 134 -4.80 -3.61 18.05
N ASP A 135 -4.35 -3.83 16.82
CA ASP A 135 -3.03 -3.43 16.36
C ASP A 135 -2.94 -1.93 16.04
N PHE A 136 -1.71 -1.45 15.87
CA PHE A 136 -1.47 -0.13 15.33
C PHE A 136 -1.98 -0.06 13.88
N GLN A 137 -2.84 0.93 13.60
CA GLN A 137 -3.56 1.04 12.32
C GLN A 137 -3.33 2.39 11.65
N LEU A 138 -3.20 2.37 10.33
CA LEU A 138 -3.31 3.54 9.46
C LEU A 138 -4.53 3.40 8.57
N ILE A 139 -5.45 4.35 8.66
CA ILE A 139 -6.65 4.40 7.83
C ILE A 139 -6.39 5.39 6.69
N VAL A 140 -6.56 4.92 5.45
CA VAL A 140 -6.45 5.72 4.23
C VAL A 140 -7.78 5.63 3.49
N THR A 141 -8.37 6.77 3.16
CA THR A 141 -9.71 6.85 2.53
C THR A 141 -9.70 7.70 1.27
N GLY A 142 -10.43 7.24 0.25
CA GLY A 142 -10.66 7.98 -0.98
C GLY A 142 -9.43 8.04 -1.88
N ALA A 143 -9.59 8.62 -3.07
CA ALA A 143 -8.58 8.79 -4.13
C ALA A 143 -7.32 9.55 -3.64
N TYR A 144 -6.55 8.91 -2.78
CA TYR A 144 -5.54 9.54 -1.97
C TYR A 144 -4.22 8.85 -2.20
N TYR A 145 -3.29 9.66 -2.66
CA TYR A 145 -1.90 9.29 -2.76
C TYR A 145 -1.18 9.68 -1.46
N VAL A 146 -0.65 8.69 -0.75
CA VAL A 146 0.17 8.91 0.44
C VAL A 146 1.63 8.88 0.00
N SER A 147 2.25 10.06 -0.15
CA SER A 147 3.64 10.19 -0.60
C SER A 147 4.67 9.67 0.38
N ASN A 148 4.35 9.65 1.67
CA ASN A 148 5.20 9.11 2.72
C ASN A 148 4.31 8.61 3.87
N VAL A 149 4.18 7.29 4.04
CA VAL A 149 3.42 6.75 5.19
C VAL A 149 4.17 6.97 6.52
N GLY A 150 5.46 7.26 6.47
CA GLY A 150 6.26 7.65 7.62
C GLY A 150 5.81 8.95 8.30
N ASP A 151 5.14 9.85 7.58
CA ASP A 151 4.55 11.06 8.17
C ASP A 151 3.45 10.71 9.20
N TYR A 152 2.93 9.48 9.13
CA TYR A 152 1.95 8.90 10.04
C TYR A 152 2.55 7.81 10.93
N GLY A 153 3.88 7.65 10.95
CA GLY A 153 4.57 6.62 11.74
C GLY A 153 4.46 5.20 11.19
N PHE A 154 4.17 5.05 9.90
CA PHE A 154 3.96 3.75 9.22
C PHE A 154 5.02 3.37 8.19
N ASN A 155 6.16 4.07 8.17
CA ASN A 155 7.27 3.72 7.27
C ASN A 155 7.81 2.35 7.59
N ASP A 156 7.89 1.46 6.60
CA ASP A 156 8.57 0.17 6.72
C ASP A 156 8.08 -0.68 7.91
N ILE A 157 6.77 -0.62 8.21
CA ILE A 157 6.16 -1.44 9.27
C ILE A 157 4.82 -2.05 8.88
N ILE A 158 4.35 -1.90 7.64
CA ILE A 158 3.06 -2.46 7.22
C ILE A 158 3.23 -3.95 6.90
N SER A 159 2.44 -4.79 7.55
CA SER A 159 2.47 -6.26 7.37
C SER A 159 1.13 -6.85 6.90
N SER A 160 0.01 -6.14 7.06
CA SER A 160 -1.28 -6.58 6.50
C SER A 160 -2.21 -5.41 6.21
N TYR A 161 -3.27 -5.68 5.44
CA TYR A 161 -4.26 -4.68 5.10
C TYR A 161 -5.65 -5.28 4.85
N LEU A 162 -6.66 -4.43 5.00
CA LEU A 162 -8.04 -4.72 4.64
C LEU A 162 -8.66 -3.50 3.97
N CYS A 163 -9.29 -3.69 2.81
CA CYS A 163 -9.94 -2.62 2.08
C CYS A 163 -11.47 -2.74 2.11
N TYR A 164 -12.15 -1.61 1.96
CA TYR A 164 -13.60 -1.44 2.05
C TYR A 164 -14.07 -0.35 1.08
N ASN A 165 -15.39 -0.26 0.89
CA ASN A 165 -16.06 0.68 0.01
C ASN A 165 -17.37 1.14 0.65
#